data_AF-A0AAD6MFE8-F1
#
_entry.id   AF-A0AAD6MFE8-F1
#
_cell.length_a   1.000
_cell.length_b   1.000
_cell.length_c   1.000
_cell.angle_alpha   90.00
_cell.angle_beta   90.00
_cell.angle_gamma   90.00
#
_symmetry.space_group_name_H-M   'P 1'
#
loop_
_entity.id
_entity.type
_entity.pdbx_description
1 polymer ?
#
loop_
_entity_poly.entity_id
_entity_poly.type
_entity_poly.pdbx_seq_one_letter_code
_entity_poly.pdbx_strand_id
1 'polypeptide(L)'
;MIFVNGLPFPTDSSQERGALVTLLEHPKLVSACNSFEAMQEVKVSASKEDALQGRWVYVFQREFATVNPAHIDFIGTDEATTCVGLVIRNQRNGMTSVAHMDSTNVVDIGLTQMLSLVADKNFDDDLDVHLIGGFEDVLPKQANGSTRSKTQEKGDGYSFALCTEIIETLHKRKEKLHIQTLFVLRHNTKRDSQGNAYPVFNGFLVKTSTGSVIPASFDRTTRCPDELVRRIRISASSEDPTWNGKLLETYDTQNDRFVIAPCSWTFWQVHVALTLQDLSDEEILLQCSTSPSAEGPEFVDNLRRQWDYLIKQPHWNLTFPTRHPRVFEWTADGSWKRCLFSPQDPWNEDGAQTSFQMT
;
A
#
# COMPACT_ATOMS: atom_id res chain seq x y z
N MET A 1 15.70 -10.44 -10.95
CA MET A 1 15.37 -11.49 -11.93
C MET A 1 14.12 -12.18 -11.42
N ILE A 2 13.10 -12.30 -12.26
CA ILE A 2 11.84 -12.96 -11.87
C ILE A 2 12.01 -14.48 -12.02
N PHE A 3 11.50 -15.22 -11.05
CA PHE A 3 11.38 -16.67 -11.06
C PHE A 3 9.92 -17.06 -10.89
N VAL A 4 9.51 -18.12 -11.56
CA VAL A 4 8.20 -18.75 -11.37
C VAL A 4 8.42 -20.25 -11.27
N ASN A 5 7.93 -20.87 -10.18
CA ASN A 5 8.11 -22.30 -9.91
C ASN A 5 9.61 -22.72 -9.95
N GLY A 6 10.48 -21.88 -9.36
CA GLY A 6 11.92 -22.10 -9.26
C GLY A 6 12.71 -21.93 -10.56
N LEU A 7 12.06 -21.57 -11.67
CA LEU A 7 12.72 -21.36 -12.96
C LEU A 7 12.79 -19.86 -13.28
N PRO A 8 13.91 -19.36 -13.83
CA PRO A 8 13.97 -17.99 -14.35
C PRO A 8 12.85 -17.78 -15.37
N PHE A 9 12.08 -16.70 -15.20
CA PHE A 9 11.06 -16.32 -16.15
C PHE A 9 11.74 -15.73 -17.39
N PRO A 10 11.65 -16.38 -18.57
CA PRO A 10 12.30 -15.90 -19.77
C PRO A 10 11.59 -14.63 -20.24
N THR A 11 12.36 -13.59 -20.56
CA THR A 11 11.81 -12.37 -21.15
C THR A 11 12.72 -11.98 -22.29
N ASP A 12 12.26 -12.20 -23.52
CA ASP A 12 12.94 -11.65 -24.69
C ASP A 12 12.87 -10.13 -24.60
N SER A 13 14.00 -9.45 -24.77
CA SER A 13 14.12 -7.98 -24.68
C SER A 13 13.25 -7.21 -25.68
N SER A 14 12.59 -7.91 -26.62
CA SER A 14 11.63 -7.35 -27.58
C SER A 14 10.17 -7.39 -27.08
N GLN A 15 9.88 -8.03 -25.94
CA GLN A 15 8.53 -8.26 -25.40
C GLN A 15 8.35 -7.81 -23.93
N GLU A 16 9.10 -6.81 -23.44
CA GLU A 16 8.96 -6.32 -22.04
C GLU A 16 7.50 -5.97 -21.69
N ARG A 17 6.73 -5.40 -22.64
CA ARG A 17 5.30 -5.08 -22.45
C ARG A 17 4.35 -6.29 -22.41
N GLY A 18 4.83 -7.49 -22.73
CA GLY A 18 4.07 -8.75 -22.69
C GLY A 18 4.26 -9.54 -21.40
N ALA A 19 5.26 -9.20 -20.59
CA ALA A 19 5.65 -10.00 -19.41
C ALA A 19 4.50 -10.20 -18.42
N LEU A 20 3.74 -9.14 -18.11
CA LEU A 20 2.57 -9.22 -17.25
C LEU A 20 1.51 -10.18 -17.83
N VAL A 21 1.19 -10.07 -19.11
CA VAL A 21 0.19 -10.93 -19.77
C VAL A 21 0.62 -12.40 -19.71
N THR A 22 1.88 -12.68 -20.05
CA THR A 22 2.43 -14.04 -19.97
C THR A 22 2.43 -14.59 -18.53
N LEU A 23 2.77 -13.77 -17.54
CA LEU A 23 2.71 -14.18 -16.12
C LEU A 23 1.27 -14.47 -15.68
N LEU A 24 0.30 -13.64 -16.08
CA LEU A 24 -1.11 -13.86 -15.76
C LEU A 24 -1.62 -15.19 -16.38
N GLU A 25 -1.06 -15.64 -17.49
CA GLU A 25 -1.42 -16.89 -18.18
C GLU A 25 -0.60 -18.10 -17.69
N HIS A 26 0.45 -17.87 -16.90
CA HIS A 26 1.34 -18.93 -16.47
C HIS A 26 0.60 -19.97 -15.61
N PRO A 27 0.58 -21.27 -15.98
CA PRO A 27 -0.28 -22.27 -15.34
C PRO A 27 -0.14 -22.38 -13.82
N LYS A 28 1.09 -22.23 -13.30
CA LYS A 28 1.35 -22.25 -11.86
C LYS A 28 0.76 -21.04 -11.12
N LEU A 29 0.82 -19.86 -11.74
CA LEU A 29 0.26 -18.64 -11.15
C LEU A 29 -1.26 -18.65 -11.23
N VAL A 30 -1.83 -19.14 -12.34
CA VAL A 30 -3.28 -19.38 -12.45
C VAL A 30 -3.75 -20.35 -11.36
N SER A 31 -3.04 -21.46 -11.14
CA SER A 31 -3.36 -22.40 -10.07
C SER A 31 -3.28 -21.77 -8.67
N ALA A 32 -2.29 -20.91 -8.43
CA ALA A 32 -2.15 -20.19 -7.15
C ALA A 32 -3.31 -19.18 -6.97
N CYS A 33 -3.69 -18.45 -8.02
CA CYS A 33 -4.83 -17.53 -8.01
C CYS A 33 -6.14 -18.25 -7.71
N ASN A 34 -6.42 -19.38 -8.37
CA ASN A 34 -7.62 -20.18 -8.10
C ASN A 34 -7.65 -20.68 -6.65
N SER A 35 -6.49 -21.04 -6.10
CA SER A 35 -6.38 -21.50 -4.71
C SER A 35 -6.62 -20.35 -3.72
N PHE A 36 -6.14 -19.14 -4.04
CA PHE A 36 -6.36 -17.93 -3.25
C PHE A 36 -7.83 -17.48 -3.30
N GLU A 37 -8.45 -17.49 -4.49
CA GLU A 37 -9.87 -17.18 -4.68
C GLU A 37 -10.80 -18.10 -3.88
N ALA A 38 -10.43 -19.38 -3.79
CA ALA A 38 -11.20 -20.38 -3.05
C ALA A 38 -11.07 -20.26 -1.52
N MET A 39 -10.18 -19.41 -1.00
CA MET A 39 -10.04 -19.19 0.44
C MET A 39 -11.21 -18.39 0.99
N GLN A 40 -11.59 -18.68 2.24
CA GLN A 40 -12.52 -17.83 2.97
C GLN A 40 -11.82 -16.51 3.35
N GLU A 41 -12.44 -15.40 3.02
CA GLU A 41 -11.97 -14.08 3.43
C GLU A 41 -12.02 -13.93 4.96
N VAL A 42 -10.90 -13.53 5.56
CA VAL A 42 -10.77 -13.27 6.99
C VAL A 42 -11.23 -11.85 7.28
N LYS A 43 -12.23 -11.70 8.16
CA LYS A 43 -12.68 -10.40 8.65
C LYS A 43 -11.98 -10.06 9.96
N VAL A 44 -11.04 -9.13 9.91
CA VAL A 44 -10.32 -8.67 11.10
C VAL A 44 -11.21 -7.70 11.86
N SER A 45 -11.61 -8.09 13.06
CA SER A 45 -12.39 -7.22 13.95
C SER A 45 -11.80 -7.13 15.34
N ALA A 46 -12.09 -6.05 16.06
CA ALA A 46 -11.67 -5.88 17.45
C ALA A 46 -12.49 -6.73 18.45
N SER A 47 -13.52 -7.45 17.99
CA SER A 47 -14.35 -8.29 18.85
C SER A 47 -13.54 -9.50 19.35
N LYS A 48 -13.53 -9.73 20.67
CA LYS A 48 -12.67 -10.73 21.32
C LYS A 48 -12.95 -12.19 20.91
N GLU A 49 -14.11 -12.47 20.32
CA GLU A 49 -14.53 -13.82 19.93
C GLU A 49 -13.98 -14.23 18.56
N ASP A 50 -13.78 -13.27 17.64
CA ASP A 50 -13.35 -13.50 16.25
C ASP A 50 -12.07 -12.73 15.84
N ALA A 51 -11.44 -11.98 16.76
CA ALA A 51 -10.20 -11.26 16.49
C ALA A 51 -9.05 -12.22 16.13
N LEU A 52 -8.25 -11.84 15.14
CA LEU A 52 -6.93 -12.44 14.91
C LEU A 52 -6.18 -12.50 16.24
N GLN A 53 -5.86 -13.71 16.71
CA GLN A 53 -5.00 -13.87 17.87
C GLN A 53 -3.57 -13.59 17.44
N GLY A 54 -3.06 -12.42 17.79
CA GLY A 54 -1.69 -12.01 17.50
C GLY A 54 -1.56 -10.51 17.32
N ARG A 55 -0.32 -10.05 17.18
CA ARG A 55 -0.02 -8.66 16.86
C ARG A 55 0.02 -8.47 15.36
N TRP A 56 -0.62 -7.40 14.89
CA TRP A 56 -0.62 -7.07 13.47
C TRP A 56 -0.18 -5.64 13.17
N VAL A 57 0.32 -5.49 11.94
CA VAL A 57 0.63 -4.21 11.30
C VAL A 57 -0.32 -4.04 10.11
N TYR A 58 -1.17 -3.01 10.18
CA TYR A 58 -1.98 -2.60 9.05
C TYR A 58 -1.23 -1.53 8.24
N VAL A 59 -1.27 -1.63 6.90
CA VAL A 59 -0.61 -0.71 5.95
C VAL A 59 -1.70 0.02 5.15
N PHE A 60 -1.75 1.35 5.19
CA PHE A 60 -2.68 2.12 4.35
C PHE A 60 -2.14 2.28 2.92
N GLN A 61 -3.02 2.71 2.03
CA GLN A 61 -2.66 3.22 0.71
C GLN A 61 -1.42 4.13 0.76
N ARG A 62 -0.50 3.91 -0.17
CA ARG A 62 0.80 4.59 -0.32
C ARG A 62 1.80 4.36 0.81
N GLU A 63 1.47 3.55 1.81
CA GLU A 63 2.41 3.17 2.86
C GLU A 63 3.12 1.85 2.53
N PHE A 64 4.23 1.61 3.23
CA PHE A 64 4.80 0.29 3.38
C PHE A 64 5.30 0.06 4.81
N ALA A 65 5.44 -1.22 5.16
CA ALA A 65 6.07 -1.66 6.38
C ALA A 65 6.82 -2.96 6.15
N THR A 66 7.96 -3.12 6.83
CA THR A 66 8.70 -4.38 6.91
C THR A 66 8.71 -4.85 8.35
N VAL A 67 8.37 -6.12 8.56
CA VAL A 67 8.22 -6.70 9.90
C VAL A 67 9.07 -7.96 10.06
N ASN A 68 9.51 -8.18 11.30
CA ASN A 68 10.21 -9.39 11.71
C ASN A 68 9.19 -10.42 12.24
N PRO A 69 9.20 -11.66 11.72
CA PRO A 69 8.28 -12.71 12.19
C PRO A 69 8.45 -13.07 13.68
N ALA A 70 9.55 -12.68 14.32
CA ALA A 70 9.75 -12.84 15.76
C ALA A 70 8.90 -11.89 16.63
N HIS A 71 8.34 -10.82 16.04
CA HIS A 71 7.65 -9.76 16.80
C HIS A 71 6.21 -9.49 16.34
N ILE A 72 5.93 -9.77 15.06
CA ILE A 72 4.64 -9.47 14.42
C ILE A 72 4.12 -10.75 13.80
N ASP A 73 2.90 -11.13 14.14
CA ASP A 73 2.25 -12.35 13.63
C ASP A 73 1.65 -12.13 12.24
N PHE A 74 1.10 -10.93 12.01
CA PHE A 74 0.40 -10.57 10.78
C PHE A 74 0.74 -9.19 10.25
N ILE A 75 0.80 -9.05 8.93
CA ILE A 75 0.86 -7.75 8.26
C ILE A 75 -0.10 -7.76 7.08
N GLY A 76 -0.81 -6.67 6.82
CA GLY A 76 -1.80 -6.65 5.76
C GLY A 76 -2.31 -5.27 5.40
N THR A 77 -3.18 -5.25 4.39
CA THR A 77 -3.83 -4.05 3.87
C THR A 77 -5.21 -4.44 3.32
N ASP A 78 -6.14 -3.49 3.29
CA ASP A 78 -7.38 -3.59 2.52
C ASP A 78 -7.67 -2.31 1.74
N GLU A 79 -8.91 -2.13 1.30
CA GLU A 79 -9.40 -0.97 0.53
C GLU A 79 -8.72 -0.79 -0.85
N ALA A 80 -8.02 -1.82 -1.35
CA ALA A 80 -7.42 -1.79 -2.69
C ALA A 80 -8.52 -2.00 -3.75
N THR A 81 -8.90 -0.92 -4.43
CA THR A 81 -9.73 -0.98 -5.64
C THR A 81 -8.83 -1.12 -6.88
N THR A 82 -8.36 0.00 -7.43
CA THR A 82 -7.39 0.04 -8.53
C THR A 82 -5.94 -0.15 -8.08
N CYS A 83 -5.70 0.08 -6.78
CA CYS A 83 -4.40 -0.07 -6.14
C CYS A 83 -3.98 -1.55 -6.05
N VAL A 84 -2.68 -1.79 -5.88
CA VAL A 84 -2.10 -3.13 -5.79
C VAL A 84 -1.28 -3.24 -4.51
N GLY A 85 -1.59 -4.24 -3.68
CA GLY A 85 -0.72 -4.62 -2.58
C GLY A 85 0.40 -5.54 -3.06
N LEU A 86 1.64 -5.21 -2.66
CA LEU A 86 2.85 -5.96 -2.96
C LEU A 86 3.43 -6.54 -1.67
N VAL A 87 3.66 -7.85 -1.67
CA VAL A 87 4.36 -8.56 -0.60
C VAL A 87 5.72 -9.00 -1.12
N ILE A 88 6.77 -8.76 -0.34
CA ILE A 88 8.10 -9.33 -0.55
C ILE A 88 8.55 -9.97 0.75
N ARG A 89 8.84 -11.27 0.72
CA ARG A 89 9.25 -12.03 1.89
C ARG A 89 10.56 -12.75 1.65
N ASN A 90 11.51 -12.60 2.56
CA ASN A 90 12.77 -13.33 2.50
C ASN A 90 12.56 -14.77 2.99
N GLN A 91 12.86 -15.76 2.13
CA GLN A 91 12.63 -17.17 2.44
C GLN A 91 13.49 -17.67 3.61
N ARG A 92 14.70 -17.12 3.79
CA ARG A 92 15.67 -17.56 4.78
C ARG A 92 15.33 -17.10 6.19
N ASN A 93 15.02 -15.83 6.37
CA ASN A 93 14.81 -15.23 7.70
C ASN A 93 13.34 -14.86 7.99
N GLY A 94 12.47 -14.95 6.99
CA GLY A 94 11.04 -14.66 7.10
C GLY A 94 10.69 -13.18 7.24
N MET A 95 11.67 -12.26 7.13
CA MET A 95 11.41 -10.83 7.05
C MET A 95 10.40 -10.57 5.95
N THR A 96 9.34 -9.84 6.26
CA THR A 96 8.20 -9.66 5.36
C THR A 96 7.91 -8.18 5.20
N SER A 97 7.93 -7.70 3.96
CA SER A 97 7.54 -6.33 3.60
C SER A 97 6.22 -6.34 2.86
N VAL A 98 5.31 -5.45 3.25
CA VAL A 98 4.04 -5.20 2.55
C VAL A 98 3.96 -3.72 2.19
N ALA A 99 3.57 -3.44 0.95
CA ALA A 99 3.27 -2.10 0.46
C ALA A 99 1.88 -2.07 -0.17
N HIS A 100 1.18 -0.95 -0.05
CA HIS A 100 -0.05 -0.68 -0.79
C HIS A 100 0.26 0.38 -1.85
N MET A 101 0.49 -0.04 -3.08
CA MET A 101 0.88 0.85 -4.17
C MET A 101 -0.36 1.41 -4.87
N ASP A 102 -0.40 2.73 -5.05
CA ASP A 102 -1.55 3.45 -5.63
C ASP A 102 -1.22 4.20 -6.92
N SER A 103 0.06 4.22 -7.32
CA SER A 103 0.54 4.96 -8.48
C SER A 103 1.80 4.32 -9.05
N THR A 104 1.95 4.36 -10.36
CA THR A 104 3.19 3.96 -11.06
C THR A 104 4.40 4.76 -10.57
N ASN A 105 4.19 6.02 -10.18
CA ASN A 105 5.25 6.93 -9.73
C ASN A 105 5.96 6.46 -8.45
N VAL A 106 5.36 5.60 -7.63
CA VAL A 106 5.97 5.12 -6.38
C VAL A 106 6.66 3.76 -6.51
N VAL A 107 6.53 3.09 -7.65
CA VAL A 107 6.93 1.68 -7.79
C VAL A 107 8.44 1.51 -7.68
N ASP A 108 9.23 2.30 -8.41
CA ASP A 108 10.69 2.10 -8.45
C ASP A 108 11.37 2.40 -7.10
N ILE A 109 11.13 3.57 -6.53
CA ILE A 109 11.72 3.92 -5.23
C ILE A 109 11.08 3.08 -4.12
N GLY A 110 9.77 2.84 -4.16
CA GLY A 110 9.07 2.00 -3.19
C GLY A 110 9.62 0.58 -3.13
N LEU A 111 9.85 -0.05 -4.28
CA LEU A 111 10.48 -1.37 -4.35
C LEU A 111 11.91 -1.33 -3.80
N THR A 112 12.66 -0.26 -4.08
CA THR A 112 14.00 -0.05 -3.49
C THR A 112 13.95 0.06 -1.97
N GLN A 113 12.98 0.79 -1.42
CA GLN A 113 12.75 0.91 0.03
C GLN A 113 12.46 -0.46 0.65
N MET A 114 11.51 -1.22 0.10
CA MET A 114 11.16 -2.56 0.59
C MET A 114 12.35 -3.53 0.53
N LEU A 115 13.06 -3.58 -0.60
CA LEU A 115 14.21 -4.47 -0.79
C LEU A 115 15.35 -4.15 0.19
N SER A 116 15.56 -2.88 0.51
CA SER A 116 16.62 -2.46 1.43
C SER A 116 16.45 -3.00 2.86
N LEU A 117 15.23 -3.35 3.27
CA LEU A 117 14.90 -3.86 4.60
C LEU A 117 14.71 -5.39 4.62
N VAL A 118 14.28 -5.98 3.51
CA VAL A 118 13.98 -7.43 3.44
C VAL A 118 15.16 -8.26 2.94
N ALA A 119 16.00 -7.70 2.07
CA ALA A 119 17.13 -8.39 1.48
C ALA A 119 18.39 -8.17 2.33
N ASP A 120 19.05 -9.25 2.73
CA ASP A 120 20.35 -9.16 3.40
C ASP A 120 21.44 -9.02 2.34
N LYS A 121 22.17 -7.90 2.37
CA LYS A 121 23.20 -7.59 1.36
C LYS A 121 24.37 -8.59 1.33
N ASN A 122 24.51 -9.40 2.38
CA ASN A 122 25.58 -10.39 2.48
C ASN A 122 25.19 -11.76 1.91
N PHE A 123 23.93 -11.97 1.57
CA PHE A 123 23.41 -13.23 1.08
C PHE A 123 22.67 -13.05 -0.24
N ASP A 124 22.72 -14.07 -1.09
CA ASP A 124 21.97 -14.14 -2.33
C ASP A 124 20.60 -14.79 -2.07
N ASP A 125 19.82 -14.13 -1.20
CA ASP A 125 18.55 -14.63 -0.66
C ASP A 125 17.46 -14.72 -1.74
N ASP A 126 16.71 -15.82 -1.72
CA ASP A 126 15.48 -15.98 -2.49
C ASP A 126 14.32 -15.24 -1.81
N LEU A 127 13.60 -14.41 -2.58
CA LEU A 127 12.51 -13.59 -2.09
C LEU A 127 11.19 -14.02 -2.73
N ASP A 128 10.21 -14.40 -1.91
CA ASP A 128 8.84 -14.64 -2.35
C ASP A 128 8.13 -13.32 -2.63
N VAL A 129 7.39 -13.26 -3.73
CA VAL A 129 6.65 -12.08 -4.18
C VAL A 129 5.19 -12.44 -4.42
N HIS A 130 4.30 -11.63 -3.84
CA HIS A 130 2.86 -11.74 -4.07
C HIS A 130 2.28 -10.38 -4.47
N LEU A 131 1.47 -10.36 -5.51
CA LEU A 131 0.72 -9.18 -5.95
C LEU A 131 -0.77 -9.50 -5.82
N ILE A 132 -1.50 -8.68 -5.07
CA ILE A 132 -2.94 -8.83 -4.81
C ILE A 132 -3.60 -7.45 -4.88
N GLY A 133 -4.74 -7.35 -5.56
CA GLY A 133 -5.46 -6.09 -5.74
C GLY A 133 -5.57 -5.70 -7.21
N GLY A 134 -6.10 -4.52 -7.49
CA GLY A 134 -6.44 -4.12 -8.85
C GLY A 134 -7.53 -5.00 -9.47
N PHE A 135 -8.20 -4.49 -10.48
CA PHE A 135 -9.17 -5.25 -11.28
C PHE A 135 -9.18 -4.71 -12.71
N GLU A 136 -9.97 -5.28 -13.59
CA GLU A 136 -10.18 -4.71 -14.94
C GLU A 136 -11.06 -3.44 -14.85
N ASP A 137 -10.45 -2.32 -14.44
CA ASP A 137 -11.12 -1.05 -14.19
C ASP A 137 -11.51 -0.26 -15.45
N VAL A 138 -11.15 -0.79 -16.61
CA VAL A 138 -11.62 -0.32 -17.92
C VAL A 138 -12.31 -1.44 -18.66
N LEU A 139 -13.36 -1.10 -19.42
CA LEU A 139 -13.97 -2.06 -20.34
C LEU A 139 -12.96 -2.41 -21.45
N PRO A 140 -12.89 -3.69 -21.88
CA PRO A 140 -12.10 -4.06 -23.04
C PRO A 140 -12.56 -3.23 -24.25
N LYS A 141 -11.72 -2.31 -24.71
CA LYS A 141 -11.98 -1.61 -25.97
C LYS A 141 -11.98 -2.67 -27.07
N GLN A 142 -13.05 -2.75 -27.86
CA GLN A 142 -13.04 -3.55 -29.09
C GLN A 142 -11.79 -3.18 -29.89
N ALA A 143 -10.89 -4.14 -30.06
CA ALA A 143 -9.55 -3.93 -30.58
C ALA A 143 -9.59 -3.44 -32.03
N ASN A 144 -9.50 -2.12 -32.24
CA ASN A 144 -9.13 -1.54 -33.52
C ASN A 144 -7.81 -0.80 -33.35
N GLY A 145 -6.77 -1.40 -33.91
CA GLY A 145 -5.39 -0.93 -33.83
C GLY A 145 -5.24 0.47 -34.40
N SER A 146 -4.69 1.37 -33.59
CA SER A 146 -4.00 2.55 -34.11
C SER A 146 -2.82 2.91 -33.22
N THR A 147 -1.78 3.38 -33.90
CA THR A 147 -0.41 3.66 -33.48
C THR A 147 -0.39 4.57 -32.24
N ARG A 148 0.29 4.13 -31.17
CA ARG A 148 0.12 4.65 -29.79
C ARG A 148 1.21 5.69 -29.42
N SER A 149 0.79 6.87 -28.93
CA SER A 149 1.66 7.93 -28.37
C SER A 149 1.71 7.90 -26.83
N LYS A 150 2.68 8.60 -26.22
CA LYS A 150 2.98 8.61 -24.77
C LYS A 150 1.89 9.19 -23.84
N THR A 151 0.75 9.65 -24.34
CA THR A 151 -0.36 10.21 -23.53
C THR A 151 -1.43 9.16 -23.14
N GLN A 152 -1.09 7.88 -23.15
CA GLN A 152 -2.03 6.75 -23.08
C GLN A 152 -2.32 6.14 -21.70
N GLU A 153 -1.99 6.80 -20.58
CA GLU A 153 -2.44 6.35 -19.25
C GLU A 153 -3.98 6.26 -19.14
N LYS A 154 -4.74 7.04 -19.95
CA LYS A 154 -6.21 6.94 -20.04
C LYS A 154 -6.72 5.74 -20.86
N GLY A 155 -5.83 4.98 -21.49
CA GLY A 155 -6.18 3.91 -22.42
C GLY A 155 -6.42 2.57 -21.76
N ASP A 156 -5.57 2.23 -20.80
CA ASP A 156 -5.34 0.86 -20.32
C ASP A 156 -5.86 0.63 -18.88
N GLY A 157 -6.35 1.68 -18.21
CA GLY A 157 -6.84 1.62 -16.83
C GLY A 157 -5.73 1.79 -15.79
N TYR A 158 -6.11 2.20 -14.58
CA TYR A 158 -5.18 2.42 -13.47
C TYR A 158 -4.51 1.13 -13.03
N SER A 159 -5.28 0.04 -12.90
CA SER A 159 -4.76 -1.22 -12.35
C SER A 159 -3.77 -1.88 -13.31
N PHE A 160 -4.05 -1.86 -14.62
CA PHE A 160 -3.17 -2.48 -15.62
C PHE A 160 -1.83 -1.73 -15.72
N ALA A 161 -1.88 -0.41 -15.74
CA ALA A 161 -0.67 0.42 -15.76
C ALA A 161 0.19 0.17 -14.52
N LEU A 162 -0.43 0.13 -13.34
CA LEU A 162 0.28 -0.15 -12.09
C LEU A 162 0.88 -1.56 -12.04
N CYS A 163 0.12 -2.59 -12.41
CA CYS A 163 0.63 -3.96 -12.48
C CYS A 163 1.81 -4.09 -13.45
N THR A 164 1.72 -3.42 -14.60
CA THR A 164 2.78 -3.43 -15.62
C THR A 164 4.06 -2.82 -15.06
N GLU A 165 3.98 -1.64 -14.45
CA GLU A 165 5.13 -0.96 -13.86
C GLU A 165 5.78 -1.81 -12.76
N ILE A 166 4.99 -2.46 -11.90
CA ILE A 166 5.50 -3.36 -10.85
C ILE A 166 6.27 -4.52 -11.47
N ILE A 167 5.70 -5.22 -12.45
CA ILE A 167 6.36 -6.37 -13.09
C ILE A 167 7.63 -5.95 -13.84
N GLU A 168 7.58 -4.87 -14.61
CA GLU A 168 8.76 -4.36 -15.33
C GLU A 168 9.87 -3.94 -14.36
N THR A 169 9.50 -3.32 -13.24
CA THR A 169 10.47 -2.92 -12.21
C THR A 169 11.06 -4.13 -11.48
N LEU A 170 10.25 -5.13 -11.10
CA LEU A 170 10.72 -6.40 -10.52
C LEU A 170 11.68 -7.13 -11.46
N HIS A 171 11.42 -7.10 -12.76
CA HIS A 171 12.29 -7.74 -13.75
C HIS A 171 13.71 -7.13 -13.76
N LYS A 172 13.81 -5.80 -13.64
CA LYS A 172 15.07 -5.04 -13.63
C LYS A 172 15.89 -5.23 -12.35
N ARG A 173 15.30 -5.79 -11.29
CA ARG A 173 16.01 -6.05 -10.02
C ARG A 173 17.04 -7.16 -10.17
N LYS A 174 18.09 -7.10 -9.36
CA LYS A 174 19.15 -8.13 -9.33
C LYS A 174 18.77 -9.31 -8.44
N GLU A 175 17.92 -9.06 -7.45
CA GLU A 175 17.43 -10.01 -6.47
C GLU A 175 16.64 -11.14 -7.15
N LYS A 176 16.65 -12.34 -6.54
CA LYS A 176 15.87 -13.50 -7.01
C LYS A 176 14.45 -13.40 -6.49
N LEU A 177 13.56 -12.94 -7.35
CA LEU A 177 12.18 -12.62 -7.00
C LEU A 177 11.26 -13.72 -7.52
N HIS A 178 10.81 -14.60 -6.63
CA HIS A 178 9.92 -15.72 -6.95
C HIS A 178 8.48 -15.25 -6.84
N ILE A 179 7.81 -15.06 -7.97
CA ILE A 179 6.38 -14.72 -7.96
C ILE A 179 5.61 -15.98 -7.57
N GLN A 180 4.98 -15.92 -6.40
CA GLN A 180 4.17 -17.00 -5.83
C GLN A 180 2.67 -16.79 -6.10
N THR A 181 2.23 -15.54 -6.17
CA THR A 181 0.82 -15.20 -6.40
C THR A 181 0.70 -13.91 -7.21
N LEU A 182 -0.15 -13.92 -8.23
CA LEU A 182 -0.45 -12.77 -9.10
C LEU A 182 -1.97 -12.61 -9.22
N PHE A 183 -2.61 -12.32 -8.08
CA PHE A 183 -4.06 -12.18 -7.95
C PHE A 183 -4.49 -10.75 -8.24
N VAL A 184 -4.33 -10.36 -9.50
CA VAL A 184 -4.60 -9.00 -9.99
C VAL A 184 -5.41 -9.03 -11.29
N LEU A 185 -5.99 -7.89 -11.68
CA LEU A 185 -6.70 -7.72 -12.95
C LEU A 185 -7.78 -8.79 -13.11
N ARG A 186 -7.79 -9.53 -14.23
CA ARG A 186 -8.78 -10.57 -14.52
C ARG A 186 -8.94 -11.62 -13.41
N HIS A 187 -7.87 -11.94 -12.68
CA HIS A 187 -7.91 -12.90 -11.58
C HIS A 187 -8.61 -12.34 -10.35
N ASN A 188 -8.59 -11.02 -10.18
CA ASN A 188 -9.29 -10.33 -9.10
C ASN A 188 -10.51 -9.57 -9.62
N THR A 189 -11.09 -9.92 -10.77
CA THR A 189 -12.26 -9.19 -11.33
C THR A 189 -13.52 -10.04 -11.23
N LYS A 190 -14.55 -9.51 -10.58
CA LYS A 190 -15.94 -9.97 -10.70
C LYS A 190 -16.78 -8.93 -11.42
N ARG A 191 -17.87 -9.37 -12.06
CA ARG A 191 -18.82 -8.47 -12.74
C ARG A 191 -20.22 -8.66 -12.20
N ASP A 192 -20.95 -7.56 -12.03
CA ASP A 192 -22.36 -7.61 -11.67
C ASP A 192 -23.25 -7.93 -12.90
N SER A 193 -24.57 -8.02 -12.69
CA SER A 193 -25.53 -8.28 -13.76
C SER A 193 -25.61 -7.17 -14.82
N GLN A 194 -25.10 -5.97 -14.52
CA GLN A 194 -25.03 -4.84 -15.45
C GLN A 194 -23.69 -4.78 -16.20
N GLY A 195 -22.76 -5.69 -15.87
CA GLY A 195 -21.43 -5.76 -16.48
C GLY A 195 -20.39 -4.85 -15.83
N ASN A 196 -20.74 -4.14 -14.76
CA ASN A 196 -19.77 -3.32 -14.02
C ASN A 196 -18.74 -4.24 -13.36
N ALA A 197 -17.47 -3.85 -13.43
CA ALA A 197 -16.37 -4.62 -12.88
C ALA A 197 -16.04 -4.16 -11.45
N TYR A 198 -15.68 -5.13 -10.60
CA TYR A 198 -15.30 -4.93 -9.21
C TYR A 198 -14.18 -5.88 -8.83
N PRO A 199 -13.36 -5.53 -7.82
CA PRO A 199 -12.43 -6.48 -7.23
C PRO A 199 -13.16 -7.67 -6.58
N VAL A 200 -12.60 -8.88 -6.69
CA VAL A 200 -13.07 -10.05 -5.93
C VAL A 200 -12.78 -9.81 -4.45
N PHE A 201 -11.51 -9.52 -4.13
CA PHE A 201 -11.03 -9.12 -2.82
C PHE A 201 -10.35 -7.75 -2.86
N ASN A 202 -10.55 -6.96 -1.81
CA ASN A 202 -9.94 -5.63 -1.64
C ASN A 202 -8.71 -5.63 -0.72
N GLY A 203 -8.35 -6.77 -0.14
CA GLY A 203 -7.32 -6.84 0.87
C GLY A 203 -6.81 -8.24 1.17
N PHE A 204 -5.75 -8.29 1.94
CA PHE A 204 -5.11 -9.52 2.39
C PHE A 204 -4.34 -9.33 3.70
N LEU A 205 -4.02 -10.47 4.30
CA LEU A 205 -3.09 -10.62 5.40
C LEU A 205 -1.97 -11.57 5.01
N VAL A 206 -0.79 -11.34 5.55
CA VAL A 206 0.34 -12.26 5.50
C VAL A 206 0.61 -12.75 6.91
N LYS A 207 0.56 -14.07 7.11
CA LYS A 207 1.04 -14.70 8.34
C LYS A 207 2.57 -14.78 8.26
N THR A 208 3.27 -13.96 9.04
CA THR A 208 4.73 -13.75 8.91
C THR A 208 5.55 -15.02 9.15
N SER A 209 5.11 -15.84 10.12
CA SER A 209 5.74 -17.10 10.49
C SER A 209 5.81 -18.12 9.34
N THR A 210 4.81 -18.12 8.45
CA THR A 210 4.73 -19.08 7.33
C THR A 210 4.89 -18.44 5.96
N GLY A 211 4.70 -17.13 5.84
CA GLY A 211 4.59 -16.43 4.56
C GLY A 211 3.24 -16.64 3.85
N SER A 212 2.26 -17.27 4.50
CA SER A 212 0.96 -17.54 3.87
C SER A 212 0.17 -16.24 3.70
N VAL A 213 -0.31 -15.99 2.48
CA VAL A 213 -1.17 -14.86 2.14
C VAL A 213 -2.63 -15.32 2.12
N ILE A 214 -3.51 -14.59 2.79
CA ILE A 214 -4.92 -14.93 3.01
C ILE A 214 -5.77 -13.70 2.64
N PRO A 215 -6.86 -13.84 1.86
CA PRO A 215 -7.75 -12.70 1.58
C PRO A 215 -8.35 -12.18 2.88
N ALA A 216 -8.43 -10.85 3.04
CA ALA A 216 -8.86 -10.25 4.28
C ALA A 216 -9.47 -8.85 4.11
N SER A 217 -10.35 -8.50 5.05
CA SER A 217 -10.87 -7.14 5.25
C SER A 217 -10.72 -6.74 6.71
N PHE A 218 -10.58 -5.44 6.96
CA PHE A 218 -10.36 -4.89 8.28
C PHE A 218 -11.53 -4.02 8.68
N ASP A 219 -12.07 -4.19 9.88
CA ASP A 219 -12.96 -3.17 10.40
C ASP A 219 -12.19 -1.88 10.70
N ARG A 220 -12.90 -0.75 10.75
CA ARG A 220 -12.31 0.57 11.01
C ARG A 220 -11.45 0.61 12.28
N THR A 221 -11.80 -0.15 13.32
CA THR A 221 -11.12 -0.11 14.62
C THR A 221 -9.79 -0.88 14.60
N THR A 222 -9.61 -1.76 13.63
CA THR A 222 -8.39 -2.59 13.48
C THR A 222 -7.35 -1.98 12.53
N ARG A 223 -7.71 -0.94 11.75
CA ARG A 223 -6.82 -0.13 10.90
C ARG A 223 -5.97 0.86 11.72
N CYS A 224 -5.30 0.35 12.75
CA CYS A 224 -4.58 1.14 13.75
C CYS A 224 -3.04 1.09 13.54
N PRO A 225 -2.27 1.94 14.22
CA PRO A 225 -2.66 3.13 14.99
C PRO A 225 -2.91 4.36 14.08
N ASP A 226 -3.44 5.43 14.68
CA ASP A 226 -3.49 6.79 14.10
C ASP A 226 -4.12 6.90 12.71
N GLU A 227 -5.14 6.08 12.47
CA GLU A 227 -5.85 5.90 11.19
C GLU A 227 -6.06 7.22 10.44
N LEU A 228 -6.68 8.19 11.09
CA LEU A 228 -7.05 9.46 10.45
C LEU A 228 -5.83 10.27 9.99
N VAL A 229 -4.78 10.37 10.81
CA VAL A 229 -3.56 11.12 10.47
C VAL A 229 -2.82 10.41 9.34
N ARG A 230 -2.76 9.07 9.36
CA ARG A 230 -2.11 8.29 8.31
C ARG A 230 -2.82 8.42 6.97
N ARG A 231 -4.16 8.44 6.95
CA ARG A 231 -4.92 8.74 5.72
C ARG A 231 -4.63 10.15 5.19
N ILE A 232 -4.60 11.16 6.07
CA ILE A 232 -4.24 12.54 5.69
C ILE A 232 -2.82 12.61 5.12
N ARG A 233 -1.88 11.79 5.57
CA ARG A 233 -0.52 11.74 5.00
C ARG A 233 -0.53 11.42 3.51
N ILE A 234 -1.51 10.66 3.01
CA ILE A 234 -1.59 10.30 1.59
C ILE A 234 -1.74 11.59 0.74
N SER A 235 -2.75 12.40 1.04
CA SER A 235 -2.96 13.67 0.33
C SER A 235 -1.84 14.68 0.63
N ALA A 236 -1.41 14.82 1.89
CA ALA A 236 -0.33 15.73 2.27
C ALA A 236 1.00 15.40 1.58
N SER A 237 1.32 14.12 1.41
CA SER A 237 2.56 13.67 0.76
C SER A 237 2.63 14.02 -0.72
N SER A 238 1.49 14.25 -1.38
CA SER A 238 1.47 14.66 -2.79
C SER A 238 1.94 16.10 -2.99
N GLU A 239 1.90 16.93 -1.94
CA GLU A 239 2.37 18.33 -1.96
C GLU A 239 3.74 18.51 -1.28
N ASP A 240 4.25 17.48 -0.61
CA ASP A 240 5.53 17.52 0.09
C ASP A 240 6.63 16.86 -0.78
N PRO A 241 7.58 17.64 -1.33
CA PRO A 241 8.62 17.12 -2.21
C PRO A 241 9.51 16.05 -1.57
N THR A 242 9.57 15.97 -0.24
CA THR A 242 10.39 14.96 0.46
C THR A 242 9.89 13.53 0.23
N TRP A 243 8.61 13.38 -0.11
CA TRP A 243 7.92 12.11 -0.41
C TRP A 243 7.77 11.83 -1.90
N ASN A 244 8.33 12.66 -2.78
CA ASN A 244 8.18 12.48 -4.22
C ASN A 244 8.72 11.10 -4.68
N GLY A 245 7.85 10.35 -5.36
CA GLY A 245 8.11 8.99 -5.83
C GLY A 245 8.29 7.92 -4.73
N LYS A 246 8.16 8.27 -3.44
CA LYS A 246 8.37 7.33 -2.33
C LYS A 246 7.06 6.75 -1.82
N LEU A 247 7.17 5.56 -1.24
CA LEU A 247 6.17 5.06 -0.31
C LEU A 247 6.39 5.69 1.07
N LEU A 248 5.30 5.88 1.79
CA LEU A 248 5.27 6.44 3.14
C LEU A 248 5.75 5.39 4.15
N GLU A 249 6.88 5.69 4.77
CA GLU A 249 7.44 4.92 5.88
C GLU A 249 6.54 5.09 7.12
N THR A 250 6.20 3.97 7.76
CA THR A 250 5.26 3.94 8.90
C THR A 250 5.69 3.04 10.04
N TYR A 251 6.61 2.10 9.77
CA TYR A 251 7.01 1.08 10.73
C TYR A 251 8.53 1.05 10.85
N ASP A 252 9.01 1.21 12.07
CA ASP A 252 10.42 1.04 12.42
C ASP A 252 10.65 -0.43 12.75
N THR A 253 11.20 -1.16 11.77
CA THR A 253 11.43 -2.60 11.84
C THR A 253 12.40 -2.99 12.97
N GLN A 254 13.38 -2.13 13.29
CA GLN A 254 14.42 -2.44 14.28
C GLN A 254 13.91 -2.30 15.70
N ASN A 255 13.14 -1.25 15.97
CA ASN A 255 12.57 -0.98 17.29
C ASN A 255 11.13 -1.48 17.43
N ASP A 256 10.59 -2.12 16.39
CA ASP A 256 9.32 -2.82 16.42
C ASP A 256 8.16 -1.91 16.90
N ARG A 257 8.03 -0.77 16.24
CA ARG A 257 7.10 0.30 16.59
C ARG A 257 6.62 1.06 15.36
N PHE A 258 5.43 1.66 15.44
CA PHE A 258 5.02 2.60 14.41
C PHE A 258 5.72 3.94 14.62
N VAL A 259 6.25 4.48 13.53
CA VAL A 259 6.84 5.84 13.48
C VAL A 259 6.17 6.57 12.33
N ILE A 260 5.14 7.33 12.65
CA ILE A 260 4.38 8.10 11.67
C ILE A 260 5.14 9.40 11.42
N ALA A 261 5.92 9.42 10.34
CA ALA A 261 6.73 10.57 9.96
C ALA A 261 5.85 11.81 9.70
N PRO A 262 6.34 13.02 10.03
CA PRO A 262 5.59 14.25 9.84
C PRO A 262 5.25 14.46 8.36
N CYS A 263 4.02 14.87 8.10
CA CYS A 263 3.64 15.49 6.83
C CYS A 263 3.20 16.93 7.07
N SER A 264 3.35 17.77 6.06
CA SER A 264 2.91 19.16 6.10
C SER A 264 1.82 19.37 5.06
N TRP A 265 0.57 19.53 5.52
CA TRP A 265 -0.51 19.98 4.63
C TRP A 265 -0.50 21.50 4.52
N THR A 266 -0.86 21.99 3.34
CA THR A 266 -0.94 23.42 3.04
C THR A 266 -2.36 23.95 3.27
N PHE A 267 -2.50 25.28 3.28
CA PHE A 267 -3.84 25.90 3.26
C PHE A 267 -4.65 25.54 2.01
N TRP A 268 -3.98 25.13 0.91
CA TRP A 268 -4.68 24.63 -0.26
C TRP A 268 -5.44 23.34 0.05
N GLN A 269 -4.85 22.41 0.82
CA GLN A 269 -5.56 21.19 1.23
C GLN A 269 -6.76 21.48 2.13
N VAL A 270 -6.66 22.49 2.99
CA VAL A 270 -7.79 22.96 3.80
C VAL A 270 -8.88 23.55 2.92
N HIS A 271 -8.52 24.33 1.89
CA HIS A 271 -9.46 24.88 0.92
C HIS A 271 -10.16 23.79 0.10
N VAL A 272 -9.42 22.77 -0.35
CA VAL A 272 -9.98 21.60 -1.03
C VAL A 272 -10.95 20.87 -0.09
N ALA A 273 -10.57 20.64 1.16
CA ALA A 273 -11.43 20.02 2.17
C ALA A 273 -12.74 20.79 2.37
N LEU A 274 -12.69 22.12 2.53
CA LEU A 274 -13.89 22.97 2.64
C LEU A 274 -14.79 22.90 1.40
N THR A 275 -14.18 22.82 0.21
CA THR A 275 -14.93 22.80 -1.05
C THR A 275 -15.63 21.47 -1.29
N LEU A 276 -14.96 20.36 -0.96
CA LEU A 276 -15.49 19.02 -1.19
C LEU A 276 -16.45 18.56 -0.08
N GLN A 277 -16.34 19.10 1.13
CA GLN A 277 -17.17 18.68 2.27
C GLN A 277 -18.67 18.92 2.05
N ASP A 278 -19.06 19.94 1.30
CA ASP A 278 -20.48 20.26 1.08
C ASP A 278 -21.10 19.49 -0.11
N LEU A 279 -20.30 18.72 -0.86
CA LEU A 279 -20.78 17.91 -1.97
C LEU A 279 -21.60 16.71 -1.47
N SER A 280 -22.48 16.20 -2.32
CA SER A 280 -23.18 14.93 -2.08
C SER A 280 -22.23 13.73 -2.14
N ASP A 281 -22.64 12.60 -1.57
CA ASP A 281 -21.81 11.39 -1.56
C ASP A 281 -21.50 10.88 -2.98
N GLU A 282 -22.43 11.00 -3.93
CA GLU A 282 -22.20 10.67 -5.35
C GLU A 282 -21.17 11.60 -6.00
N GLU A 283 -21.25 12.91 -5.75
CA GLU A 283 -20.27 13.86 -6.27
C GLU A 283 -18.88 13.62 -5.69
N ILE A 284 -18.78 13.29 -4.40
CA ILE A 284 -17.51 12.94 -3.76
C ILE A 284 -16.91 11.68 -4.39
N LEU A 285 -17.71 10.62 -4.56
CA LEU A 285 -17.26 9.39 -5.22
C LEU A 285 -16.73 9.69 -6.63
N LEU A 286 -17.50 10.40 -7.44
CA LEU A 286 -17.12 10.73 -8.82
C LEU A 286 -15.86 11.59 -8.93
N GLN A 287 -15.63 12.50 -7.98
CA GLN A 287 -14.49 13.41 -8.02
C GLN A 287 -13.24 12.86 -7.34
N CYS A 288 -13.39 12.00 -6.32
CA CYS A 288 -12.29 11.61 -5.44
C CYS A 288 -11.85 10.15 -5.58
N SER A 289 -12.64 9.29 -6.24
CA SER A 289 -12.29 7.88 -6.46
C SER A 289 -11.74 7.64 -7.87
N THR A 290 -10.78 6.72 -7.98
CA THR A 290 -10.31 6.18 -9.27
C THR A 290 -11.30 5.18 -9.89
N SER A 291 -12.23 4.65 -9.09
CA SER A 291 -13.21 3.64 -9.48
C SER A 291 -14.52 3.83 -8.69
N PRO A 292 -15.31 4.87 -8.98
CA PRO A 292 -16.44 5.30 -8.15
C PRO A 292 -17.48 4.22 -7.85
N SER A 293 -17.71 3.29 -8.79
CA SER A 293 -18.64 2.18 -8.58
C SER A 293 -18.09 1.10 -7.66
N ALA A 294 -16.77 0.95 -7.54
CA ALA A 294 -16.12 -0.16 -6.85
C ALA A 294 -15.65 0.16 -5.42
N GLU A 295 -15.85 1.38 -4.95
CA GLU A 295 -15.45 1.78 -3.60
C GLU A 295 -16.28 1.10 -2.51
N GLY A 296 -15.63 0.88 -1.36
CA GLY A 296 -16.30 0.35 -0.17
C GLY A 296 -17.29 1.36 0.45
N PRO A 297 -18.24 0.89 1.27
CA PRO A 297 -19.29 1.74 1.86
C PRO A 297 -18.74 2.81 2.82
N GLU A 298 -17.53 2.66 3.33
CA GLU A 298 -16.90 3.63 4.23
C GLU A 298 -16.11 4.73 3.51
N PHE A 299 -15.95 4.66 2.17
CA PHE A 299 -15.06 5.55 1.41
C PHE A 299 -15.38 7.04 1.64
N VAL A 300 -16.63 7.44 1.43
CA VAL A 300 -17.06 8.84 1.55
C VAL A 300 -16.99 9.31 3.00
N ASP A 301 -17.42 8.49 3.96
CA ASP A 301 -17.34 8.82 5.39
C ASP A 301 -15.87 9.03 5.82
N ASN A 302 -14.95 8.20 5.35
CA ASN A 302 -13.52 8.35 5.63
C ASN A 302 -12.95 9.65 5.03
N LEU A 303 -13.36 10.07 3.84
CA LEU A 303 -12.96 11.35 3.26
C LEU A 303 -13.50 12.54 4.08
N ARG A 304 -14.78 12.50 4.45
CA ARG A 304 -15.41 13.55 5.28
C ARG A 304 -14.70 13.70 6.62
N ARG A 305 -14.34 12.59 7.27
CA ARG A 305 -13.56 12.60 8.54
C ARG A 305 -12.19 13.25 8.37
N GLN A 306 -11.49 12.99 7.25
CA GLN A 306 -10.20 13.61 6.96
C GLN A 306 -10.34 15.12 6.75
N TRP A 307 -11.34 15.55 5.98
CA TRP A 307 -11.62 16.96 5.74
C TRP A 307 -12.02 17.69 7.03
N ASP A 308 -12.89 17.09 7.84
CA ASP A 308 -13.25 17.60 9.16
C ASP A 308 -12.02 17.85 10.03
N TYR A 309 -11.05 16.93 10.00
CA TYR A 309 -9.81 17.09 10.73
C TYR A 309 -8.97 18.24 10.20
N LEU A 310 -8.77 18.32 8.89
CA LEU A 310 -8.00 19.40 8.24
C LEU A 310 -8.63 20.78 8.51
N ILE A 311 -9.96 20.87 8.50
CA ILE A 311 -10.69 22.11 8.78
C ILE A 311 -10.56 22.52 10.26
N LYS A 312 -10.66 21.56 11.19
CA LYS A 312 -10.49 21.81 12.63
C LYS A 312 -9.03 22.06 13.03
N GLN A 313 -8.08 21.50 12.28
CA GLN A 313 -6.63 21.56 12.53
C GLN A 313 -5.89 22.03 11.26
N PRO A 314 -6.07 23.30 10.83
CA PRO A 314 -5.51 23.78 9.56
C PRO A 314 -3.99 23.87 9.58
N HIS A 315 -3.38 23.90 10.76
CA HIS A 315 -1.93 23.95 10.92
C HIS A 315 -1.36 22.58 11.32
N TRP A 316 -0.60 21.96 10.41
CA TRP A 316 -0.02 20.62 10.60
C TRP A 316 0.91 20.50 11.81
N ASN A 317 1.52 21.60 12.26
CA ASN A 317 2.41 21.64 13.42
C ASN A 317 1.68 21.38 14.76
N LEU A 318 0.35 21.40 14.79
CA LEU A 318 -0.41 20.93 15.96
C LEU A 318 -0.46 19.40 16.01
N THR A 319 -0.49 18.74 14.86
CA THR A 319 -0.48 17.28 14.74
C THR A 319 0.93 16.72 14.87
N PHE A 320 1.92 17.43 14.32
CA PHE A 320 3.36 17.14 14.41
C PHE A 320 4.13 18.35 14.99
N PRO A 321 4.05 18.57 16.32
CA PRO A 321 4.81 19.63 16.99
C PRO A 321 6.29 19.53 16.67
N THR A 322 6.89 20.66 16.27
CA THR A 322 8.33 20.75 15.93
C THR A 322 8.82 19.69 14.94
N ARG A 323 7.94 19.20 14.05
CA ARG A 323 8.20 18.08 13.09
C ARG A 323 8.57 16.75 13.75
N HIS A 324 8.26 16.55 15.01
CA HIS A 324 8.45 15.25 15.64
C HIS A 324 7.49 14.21 15.05
N PRO A 325 7.96 12.98 14.77
CA PRO A 325 7.09 11.89 14.33
C PRO A 325 6.13 11.49 15.44
N ARG A 326 5.04 10.81 15.09
CA ARG A 326 4.13 10.23 16.09
C ARG A 326 4.50 8.75 16.26
N VAL A 327 5.00 8.40 17.44
CA VAL A 327 5.52 7.05 17.73
C VAL A 327 4.47 6.25 18.51
N PHE A 328 4.29 4.98 18.16
CA PHE A 328 3.38 4.08 18.86
C PHE A 328 4.04 2.73 19.12
N GLU A 329 3.89 2.25 20.34
CA GLU A 329 4.42 0.96 20.79
C GLU A 329 3.28 0.01 21.15
N TRP A 330 3.56 -1.29 21.01
CA TRP A 330 2.61 -2.32 21.38
C TRP A 330 2.61 -2.48 22.89
N THR A 331 1.41 -2.49 23.48
CA THR A 331 1.27 -2.55 24.94
C THR A 331 0.67 -3.88 25.39
N ALA A 332 0.86 -4.21 26.67
CA ALA A 332 0.45 -5.49 27.24
C ALA A 332 -1.06 -5.76 27.17
N ASP A 333 -1.89 -4.74 26.90
CA ASP A 333 -3.33 -4.91 26.69
C ASP A 333 -3.71 -5.32 25.26
N GLY A 334 -2.72 -5.55 24.38
CA GLY A 334 -2.93 -5.99 23.02
C GLY A 334 -3.28 -4.86 22.05
N SER A 335 -2.81 -3.64 22.32
CA SER A 335 -3.07 -2.48 21.45
C SER A 335 -1.84 -1.59 21.24
N TRP A 336 -1.84 -0.88 20.11
CA TRP A 336 -0.86 0.17 19.80
C TRP A 336 -1.21 1.47 20.52
N LYS A 337 -0.29 2.00 21.35
CA LYS A 337 -0.50 3.25 22.08
C LYS A 337 0.57 4.29 21.76
N ARG A 338 0.14 5.55 21.71
CA ARG A 338 1.02 6.69 21.39
C ARG A 338 2.03 6.91 22.52
N CYS A 339 3.30 6.94 22.18
CA CYS A 339 4.36 7.37 23.09
C CYS A 339 4.30 8.88 23.24
N LEU A 340 4.31 9.37 24.48
CA LEU A 340 4.41 10.79 24.78
C LEU A 340 5.89 11.13 24.94
N PHE A 341 6.41 12.02 24.10
CA PHE A 341 7.79 12.47 24.21
C PHE A 341 7.98 13.27 25.49
N SER A 342 9.06 12.95 26.21
CA SER A 342 9.54 13.78 27.30
C SER A 342 10.37 14.93 26.71
N PRO A 343 10.42 16.12 27.33
CA PRO A 343 11.33 17.20 26.94
C PRO A 343 12.82 16.79 26.88
N GLN A 344 13.18 15.62 27.42
CA GLN A 344 14.54 15.09 27.51
C GLN A 344 14.89 14.10 26.40
N ASP A 345 14.00 13.82 25.45
CA ASP A 345 14.27 12.87 24.37
C ASP A 345 15.26 13.45 23.34
N PRO A 346 16.18 12.62 22.79
CA PRO A 346 17.28 13.07 21.93
C PRO A 346 16.85 13.72 20.61
N TRP A 347 15.57 13.64 20.25
CA TRP A 347 15.00 14.32 19.09
C TRP A 347 14.91 15.85 19.26
N ASN A 348 15.09 16.36 20.48
CA ASN A 348 15.07 17.80 20.77
C ASN A 348 16.36 18.56 20.48
N GLU A 349 17.47 17.91 20.09
CA GLU A 349 18.77 18.59 19.95
C GLU A 349 19.10 19.13 18.54
N ASP A 350 18.39 18.74 17.47
CA ASP A 350 18.70 19.22 16.11
C ASP A 350 17.83 20.40 15.64
N GLY A 351 17.69 21.40 16.51
CA GLY A 351 16.84 22.57 16.29
C GLY A 351 17.48 23.91 16.61
N ALA A 352 18.81 24.04 16.68
CA ALA A 352 19.45 25.34 16.84
C ALA A 352 20.91 25.35 16.36
N GLN A 353 21.14 25.69 15.09
CA GLN A 353 22.23 26.58 14.62
C GLN A 353 22.34 26.52 13.09
N THR A 354 21.53 27.32 12.41
CA THR A 354 22.00 27.95 11.17
C THR A 354 21.98 29.45 11.38
N SER A 355 23.18 30.01 11.34
CA SER A 355 23.57 31.37 11.62
C SER A 355 22.81 32.39 10.76
N PHE A 356 22.01 33.23 11.41
CA PHE A 356 21.91 34.63 11.01
C PHE A 356 23.25 35.29 11.30
N GLN A 357 24.07 35.50 10.27
CA GLN A 357 25.01 36.61 10.28
C GLN A 357 24.68 37.52 9.10
N MET A 358 24.25 38.73 9.47
CA MET A 358 24.17 39.89 8.60
C MET A 358 25.56 40.19 8.04
N THR A 359 25.65 40.34 6.72
CA THR A 359 26.26 41.49 6.03
C THR A 359 25.63 41.62 4.66
#